data_AF-A0A0P0GC11-F1
#
_entry.id   AF-A0A0P0GC11-F1
#
_cell.length_a   1.000
_cell.length_b   1.000
_cell.length_c   1.000
_cell.angle_alpha   90.00
_cell.angle_beta   90.00
_cell.angle_gamma   90.00
#
_symmetry.space_group_name_H-M   'P 1'
#
loop_
_entity.id
_entity.type
_entity.pdbx_description
1 polymer ?
#
loop_
_entity_poly.entity_id
_entity_poly.type
_entity_poly.pdbx_seq_one_letter_code
_entity_poly.pdbx_strand_id
1 'polypeptide(L)'
;MESFKLRCVLLLVGLMTIMNLFSQDKHDYATPLGKSVFYREVTDANRTVLRMSEVGPLSAGVDGLVVSFNMRQNLSQVTRPLKLLSFNSTSEEANSHFEIYYSAGTITIRRKTSPNSEYYYDYNLYDPMFTLDQGVTQWEVHLYFTGYFLWIETRNTRQLLNNKWHAPIFFGINLPNMDYMGNYLGRSSSSYIIFGDSNPSTTFTMPDEIAIYEFKYAELKDELQTHFSDDN
;
A
#
# COMPACT_ATOMS: atom_id res chain seq x y z
N MET A 1 -23.69 -1.28 -45.64
CA MET A 1 -22.78 -0.36 -44.90
C MET A 1 -23.25 -0.07 -43.47
N GLU A 2 -24.55 -0.21 -43.16
CA GLU A 2 -25.09 0.06 -41.81
C GLU A 2 -24.75 -1.00 -40.75
N SER A 3 -24.70 -2.29 -41.12
CA SER A 3 -24.46 -3.37 -40.15
C SER A 3 -23.04 -3.41 -39.59
N PHE A 4 -22.05 -2.91 -40.34
CA PHE A 4 -20.65 -2.86 -39.87
C PHE A 4 -20.46 -1.78 -38.81
N LYS A 5 -21.08 -0.60 -38.98
CA LYS A 5 -21.06 0.47 -37.99
C LYS A 5 -21.74 0.05 -36.68
N LEU A 6 -22.87 -0.65 -36.76
CA LEU A 6 -23.58 -1.16 -35.59
C LEU A 6 -22.77 -2.20 -34.81
N ARG A 7 -22.07 -3.10 -35.53
CA ARG A 7 -21.16 -4.08 -34.90
C ARG A 7 -19.97 -3.43 -34.20
N CYS A 8 -19.35 -2.41 -34.81
CA CYS A 8 -18.28 -1.66 -34.16
C CYS A 8 -18.75 -0.91 -32.91
N VAL A 9 -19.94 -0.31 -32.94
CA VAL A 9 -20.52 0.38 -31.78
C VAL A 9 -20.84 -0.61 -30.65
N LEU A 10 -21.43 -1.76 -30.97
CA LEU A 10 -21.69 -2.81 -29.97
C LEU A 10 -20.41 -3.40 -29.38
N LEU A 11 -19.35 -3.54 -30.19
CA LEU A 11 -18.05 -3.98 -29.70
C LEU A 11 -17.41 -2.93 -28.78
N LEU A 12 -17.54 -1.63 -29.12
CA LEU A 12 -17.02 -0.52 -28.31
C LEU A 12 -17.77 -0.39 -26.98
N VAL A 13 -19.11 -0.48 -27.01
CA VAL A 13 -19.96 -0.49 -25.80
C VAL A 13 -19.70 -1.74 -24.97
N GLY A 14 -19.49 -2.90 -25.60
CA GLY A 14 -19.05 -4.13 -24.95
C GLY A 14 -17.69 -3.99 -24.26
N LEU A 15 -16.71 -3.38 -24.92
CA LEU A 15 -15.40 -3.10 -24.32
C LEU A 15 -15.50 -2.11 -23.16
N MET A 16 -16.30 -1.04 -23.29
CA MET A 16 -16.50 -0.07 -22.21
C MET A 16 -17.24 -0.65 -21.00
N THR A 17 -18.18 -1.58 -21.23
CA THR A 17 -18.89 -2.26 -20.14
C THR A 17 -18.02 -3.31 -19.44
N ILE A 18 -17.13 -4.00 -20.16
CA ILE A 18 -16.12 -4.89 -19.57
C ILE A 18 -15.12 -4.09 -18.73
N MET A 19 -14.77 -2.87 -19.12
CA MET A 19 -13.89 -2.00 -18.33
C MET A 19 -14.51 -1.57 -16.99
N ASN A 20 -15.82 -1.39 -16.92
CA ASN A 20 -16.51 -1.02 -15.67
C ASN A 20 -16.76 -2.20 -14.72
N LEU A 21 -16.70 -3.44 -15.22
CA LEU A 21 -16.92 -4.66 -14.41
C LEU A 21 -15.75 -5.01 -13.47
N PHE A 22 -14.59 -4.37 -13.64
CA PHE A 22 -13.43 -4.52 -12.75
C PHE A 22 -13.24 -3.29 -11.84
N SER A 23 -14.26 -2.43 -11.73
CA SER A 23 -14.25 -1.33 -10.78
C SER A 23 -14.51 -1.87 -9.38
N GLN A 24 -13.73 -1.40 -8.41
CA GLN A 24 -14.04 -1.63 -7.01
C GLN A 24 -15.34 -0.88 -6.66
N ASP A 25 -16.43 -1.60 -6.38
CA ASP A 25 -17.73 -0.96 -6.16
C ASP A 25 -17.86 -0.27 -4.78
N LYS A 26 -17.01 -0.64 -3.80
CA LYS A 26 -17.06 -0.10 -2.43
C LYS A 26 -15.87 0.81 -2.12
N HIS A 27 -16.10 2.12 -2.27
CA HIS A 27 -15.12 3.15 -1.93
C HIS A 27 -15.40 3.87 -0.60
N ASP A 28 -16.46 3.49 0.11
CA ASP A 28 -16.84 4.08 1.40
C ASP A 28 -16.28 3.33 2.61
N TYR A 29 -16.11 2.01 2.48
CA TYR A 29 -15.59 1.14 3.56
C TYR A 29 -14.19 1.57 3.99
N ALA A 30 -13.97 1.67 5.30
CA ALA A 30 -12.66 1.94 5.89
C ALA A 30 -12.27 0.77 6.78
N THR A 31 -11.10 0.21 6.56
CA THR A 31 -10.62 -0.92 7.34
C THR A 31 -10.29 -0.44 8.76
N PRO A 32 -10.78 -1.09 9.81
CA PRO A 32 -10.46 -0.70 11.18
C PRO A 32 -8.96 -0.79 11.46
N LEU A 33 -8.39 0.31 11.93
CA LEU A 33 -7.05 0.31 12.51
C LEU A 33 -7.14 -0.31 13.92
N GLY A 34 -6.20 -1.19 14.24
CA GLY A 34 -6.10 -1.77 15.57
C GLY A 34 -5.48 -0.81 16.59
N LYS A 35 -4.87 -1.34 17.64
CA LYS A 35 -4.24 -0.50 18.66
C LYS A 35 -2.97 0.14 18.10
N SER A 36 -2.83 1.46 18.24
CA SER A 36 -1.58 2.15 17.91
C SER A 36 -0.47 1.73 18.86
N VAL A 37 0.66 1.34 18.29
CA VAL A 37 1.88 0.92 19.01
C VAL A 37 3.07 1.82 18.68
N PHE A 38 2.90 2.75 17.73
CA PHE A 38 3.86 3.79 17.42
C PHE A 38 3.15 4.97 16.77
N TYR A 39 3.61 6.18 17.08
CA TYR A 39 3.14 7.43 16.49
C TYR A 39 4.27 8.46 16.45
N ARG A 40 4.39 9.16 15.33
CA ARG A 40 5.32 10.28 15.15
C ARG A 40 4.73 11.32 14.21
N GLU A 41 4.60 12.55 14.68
CA GLU A 41 4.34 13.70 13.82
C GLU A 41 5.57 14.07 13.01
N VAL A 42 5.37 14.36 11.73
CA VAL A 42 6.42 14.68 10.77
C VAL A 42 5.97 15.80 9.84
N THR A 43 6.86 16.75 9.57
CA THR A 43 6.62 17.73 8.50
C THR A 43 6.73 17.08 7.13
N ASP A 44 7.66 16.11 6.99
CA ASP A 44 7.85 15.28 5.81
C ASP A 44 8.54 13.97 6.23
N ALA A 45 7.87 12.82 6.01
CA ALA A 45 8.41 11.49 6.26
C ALA A 45 9.39 11.03 5.18
N ASN A 46 9.52 11.72 4.04
CA ASN A 46 10.43 11.27 2.98
C ASN A 46 11.85 11.11 3.54
N ARG A 47 12.46 9.94 3.30
CA ARG A 47 13.76 9.48 3.84
C ARG A 47 13.79 9.19 5.34
N THR A 48 12.66 9.24 6.04
CA THR A 48 12.59 8.87 7.45
C THR A 48 12.84 7.37 7.60
N VAL A 49 13.67 7.03 8.57
CA VAL A 49 13.94 5.65 8.97
C VAL A 49 13.21 5.40 10.28
N LEU A 50 12.31 4.42 10.27
CA LEU A 50 11.65 3.88 11.46
C LEU A 50 12.29 2.55 11.81
N ARG A 51 12.97 2.48 12.95
CA ARG A 51 13.51 1.20 13.47
C ARG A 51 12.42 0.50 14.28
N MET A 52 12.24 -0.80 14.05
CA MET A 52 11.19 -1.57 14.74
C MET A 52 11.37 -1.65 16.27
N SER A 53 12.59 -1.44 16.79
CA SER A 53 12.82 -1.30 18.23
C SER A 53 12.20 -0.06 18.86
N GLU A 54 11.81 0.94 18.06
CA GLU A 54 11.09 2.13 18.51
C GLU A 54 9.59 1.87 18.70
N VAL A 55 9.08 0.76 18.13
CA VAL A 55 7.68 0.37 18.27
C VAL A 55 7.42 -0.16 19.68
N GLY A 56 6.28 0.24 20.25
CA GLY A 56 5.83 -0.19 21.56
C GLY A 56 5.54 -1.69 21.65
N PRO A 57 5.34 -2.23 22.86
CA PRO A 57 4.99 -3.63 23.05
C PRO A 57 3.69 -4.01 22.34
N LEU A 58 3.68 -5.19 21.72
CA LEU A 58 2.52 -5.75 21.04
C LEU A 58 1.68 -6.62 21.98
N SER A 59 0.38 -6.70 21.72
CA SER A 59 -0.54 -7.61 22.40
C SER A 59 -0.28 -9.07 22.03
N ALA A 60 -0.69 -9.99 22.89
CA ALA A 60 -0.52 -11.42 22.65
C ALA A 60 -1.33 -11.89 21.42
N GLY A 61 -0.70 -12.72 20.59
CA GLY A 61 -1.32 -13.31 19.40
C GLY A 61 -1.43 -12.37 18.19
N VAL A 62 -0.82 -11.18 18.23
CA VAL A 62 -0.64 -10.31 17.06
C VAL A 62 0.27 -11.00 16.05
N ASP A 63 -0.20 -11.09 14.81
CA ASP A 63 0.53 -11.67 13.68
C ASP A 63 0.63 -10.71 12.47
N GLY A 64 0.12 -9.48 12.62
CA GLY A 64 0.14 -8.44 11.61
C GLY A 64 0.38 -7.04 12.17
N LEU A 65 0.93 -6.16 11.33
CA LEU A 65 1.11 -4.74 11.62
C LEU A 65 0.55 -3.89 10.49
N VAL A 66 0.02 -2.72 10.81
CA VAL A 66 -0.38 -1.71 9.83
C VAL A 66 0.63 -0.58 9.87
N VAL A 67 1.19 -0.20 8.74
CA VAL A 67 1.89 1.08 8.60
C VAL A 67 0.97 2.08 7.94
N SER A 68 0.75 3.21 8.63
CA SER A 68 -0.05 4.34 8.16
C SER A 68 0.83 5.56 7.95
N PHE A 69 0.68 6.22 6.81
CA PHE A 69 1.36 7.48 6.50
C PHE A 69 0.56 8.28 5.47
N ASN A 70 0.83 9.58 5.39
CA ASN A 70 0.28 10.43 4.35
C ASN A 70 1.30 10.66 3.23
N MET A 71 0.79 10.93 2.03
CA MET A 71 1.57 11.39 0.90
C MET A 71 0.86 12.51 0.17
N ARG A 72 1.58 13.57 -0.22
CA ARG A 72 1.03 14.72 -0.93
C ARG A 72 1.78 14.95 -2.22
N GLN A 73 1.08 14.81 -3.35
CA GLN A 73 1.66 14.89 -4.69
C GLN A 73 0.61 15.18 -5.78
N ASN A 74 1.04 15.79 -6.89
CA ASN A 74 0.33 15.73 -8.16
C ASN A 74 0.70 14.47 -8.94
N LEU A 75 -0.12 13.43 -8.79
CA LEU A 75 0.16 12.11 -9.36
C LEU A 75 0.15 12.07 -10.90
N SER A 76 -0.53 13.02 -11.55
CA SER A 76 -0.50 13.18 -13.02
C SER A 76 0.88 13.58 -13.57
N GLN A 77 1.77 14.11 -12.72
CA GLN A 77 3.12 14.56 -13.10
C GLN A 77 4.22 13.53 -12.82
N VAL A 78 3.87 12.38 -12.23
CA VAL A 78 4.83 11.33 -11.89
C VAL A 78 5.13 10.50 -13.15
N THR A 79 6.38 10.55 -13.62
CA THR A 79 6.81 9.94 -14.89
C THR A 79 7.57 8.61 -14.74
N ARG A 80 8.07 8.30 -13.54
CA ARG A 80 8.66 7.00 -13.16
C ARG A 80 8.12 6.58 -11.80
N PRO A 81 8.13 5.27 -11.46
CA PRO A 81 7.65 4.78 -10.18
C PRO A 81 8.26 5.57 -9.02
N LEU A 82 7.41 5.95 -8.07
CA LEU A 82 7.77 6.72 -6.89
C LEU A 82 7.77 5.79 -5.68
N LYS A 83 8.93 5.59 -5.05
CA LYS A 83 9.00 4.72 -3.87
C LYS A 83 8.23 5.36 -2.71
N LEU A 84 7.30 4.61 -2.14
CA LEU A 84 6.53 5.02 -0.97
C LEU A 84 7.21 4.54 0.31
N LEU A 85 7.58 3.26 0.38
CA LEU A 85 8.37 2.75 1.50
C LEU A 85 9.09 1.45 1.14
N SER A 86 10.03 1.06 1.99
CA SER A 86 10.70 -0.24 1.94
C SER A 86 10.87 -0.87 3.31
N PHE A 87 10.86 -2.20 3.32
CA PHE A 87 11.14 -3.05 4.47
C PHE A 87 12.58 -3.55 4.36
N ASN A 88 13.37 -3.31 5.41
CA ASN A 88 14.82 -3.48 5.38
C ASN A 88 15.31 -4.22 6.63
N SER A 89 16.44 -4.93 6.49
CA SER A 89 17.16 -5.55 7.62
C SER A 89 18.29 -4.68 8.18
N THR A 90 18.58 -3.57 7.51
CA THR A 90 19.53 -2.54 7.94
C THR A 90 18.92 -1.16 7.69
N SER A 91 19.55 -0.10 8.19
CA SER A 91 19.14 1.28 7.87
C SER A 91 19.49 1.69 6.43
N GLU A 92 20.15 0.83 5.66
CA GLU A 92 20.54 1.11 4.28
C GLU A 92 19.47 0.60 3.32
N GLU A 93 18.98 1.51 2.48
CA GLU A 93 17.90 1.24 1.53
C GLU A 93 18.23 0.10 0.54
N ALA A 94 19.51 -0.04 0.15
CA ALA A 94 19.97 -1.10 -0.75
C ALA A 94 19.60 -2.51 -0.24
N ASN A 95 19.57 -2.67 1.09
CA ASN A 95 19.28 -3.93 1.79
C ASN A 95 17.77 -4.18 1.98
N SER A 96 16.92 -3.45 1.24
CA SER A 96 15.49 -3.74 1.23
C SER A 96 15.24 -5.16 0.71
N HIS A 97 14.23 -5.83 1.26
CA HIS A 97 13.74 -7.11 0.73
C HIS A 97 12.33 -6.97 0.13
N PHE A 98 11.63 -5.92 0.51
CA PHE A 98 10.26 -5.62 0.07
C PHE A 98 10.10 -4.11 -0.10
N GLU A 99 9.57 -3.65 -1.21
CA GLU A 99 9.42 -2.22 -1.52
C GLU A 99 8.04 -1.95 -2.13
N ILE A 100 7.47 -0.80 -1.81
CA ILE A 100 6.16 -0.35 -2.26
C ILE A 100 6.35 0.93 -3.06
N TYR A 101 5.77 0.96 -4.25
CA TYR A 101 5.83 2.09 -5.17
C TYR A 101 4.44 2.53 -5.56
N TYR A 102 4.27 3.84 -5.75
CA TYR A 102 3.23 4.35 -6.63
C TYR A 102 3.72 4.27 -8.08
N SER A 103 2.88 3.80 -9.00
CA SER A 103 3.15 3.81 -10.44
C SER A 103 1.84 3.86 -11.23
N ALA A 104 1.72 4.84 -12.14
CA ALA A 104 0.61 4.93 -13.11
C ALA A 104 -0.80 4.76 -12.50
N GLY A 105 -1.09 5.43 -11.38
CA GLY A 105 -2.42 5.37 -10.74
C GLY A 105 -2.66 4.16 -9.83
N THR A 106 -1.66 3.30 -9.67
CA THR A 106 -1.76 2.12 -8.80
C THR A 106 -0.49 1.90 -7.97
N ILE A 107 -0.44 0.80 -7.24
CA ILE A 107 0.70 0.36 -6.44
C ILE A 107 1.45 -0.76 -7.17
N THR A 108 2.77 -0.62 -7.23
CA THR A 108 3.68 -1.68 -7.62
C THR A 108 4.45 -2.15 -6.39
N ILE A 109 4.54 -3.46 -6.21
CA ILE A 109 5.27 -4.08 -5.11
C ILE A 109 6.48 -4.78 -5.69
N ARG A 110 7.66 -4.41 -5.19
CA ARG A 110 8.91 -5.09 -5.54
C ARG A 110 9.33 -6.00 -4.42
N ARG A 111 9.55 -7.28 -4.74
CA ARG A 111 10.15 -8.23 -3.80
C ARG A 111 11.48 -8.69 -4.35
N LYS A 112 12.52 -8.49 -3.54
CA LYS A 112 13.87 -8.98 -3.88
C LYS A 112 14.02 -10.42 -3.44
N THR A 113 14.83 -11.18 -4.17
CA THR A 113 15.12 -12.59 -3.81
C THR A 113 15.97 -12.71 -2.53
N SER A 114 16.69 -11.65 -2.18
CA SER A 114 17.45 -11.47 -0.95
C SER A 114 17.79 -9.98 -0.75
N PRO A 115 18.21 -9.55 0.46
CA PRO A 115 18.76 -8.21 0.67
C PRO A 115 19.91 -7.93 -0.31
N ASN A 116 20.00 -6.70 -0.84
CA ASN A 116 20.95 -6.27 -1.88
C ASN A 116 20.89 -7.05 -3.21
N SER A 117 19.89 -7.90 -3.44
CA SER A 117 19.78 -8.63 -4.72
C SER A 117 19.46 -7.67 -5.87
N GLU A 118 20.12 -7.85 -7.00
CA GLU A 118 19.72 -7.25 -8.28
C GLU A 118 18.50 -7.97 -8.88
N TYR A 119 18.24 -9.22 -8.44
CA TYR A 119 17.09 -9.99 -8.86
C TYR A 119 15.88 -9.67 -7.97
N TYR A 120 14.82 -9.20 -8.61
CA TYR A 120 13.55 -8.91 -8.01
C TYR A 120 12.43 -9.26 -8.98
N TYR A 121 11.22 -9.32 -8.46
CA TYR A 121 10.02 -9.29 -9.27
C TYR A 121 9.13 -8.14 -8.82
N ASP A 122 8.51 -7.50 -9.80
CA ASP A 122 7.52 -6.45 -9.59
C ASP A 122 6.12 -7.05 -9.77
N TYR A 123 5.28 -6.87 -8.76
CA TYR A 123 3.87 -7.16 -8.81
C TYR A 123 3.12 -5.84 -8.92
N ASN A 124 2.61 -5.55 -10.12
CA ASN A 124 1.77 -4.38 -10.35
C ASN A 124 0.31 -4.74 -10.11
N LEU A 125 -0.38 -3.97 -9.28
CA LEU A 125 -1.81 -4.18 -9.07
C LEU A 125 -2.58 -3.87 -10.37
N TYR A 126 -3.63 -4.63 -10.61
CA TYR A 126 -4.58 -4.34 -11.69
C TYR A 126 -5.53 -3.21 -11.31
N ASP A 127 -5.95 -3.19 -10.05
CA ASP A 127 -6.89 -2.20 -9.54
C ASP A 127 -6.21 -0.83 -9.42
N PRO A 128 -6.87 0.26 -9.84
CA PRO A 128 -6.38 1.60 -9.55
C PRO A 128 -6.45 1.84 -8.03
N MET A 129 -5.39 2.40 -7.47
CA MET A 129 -5.33 2.77 -6.05
C MET A 129 -5.34 4.29 -5.84
N PHE A 130 -5.25 5.06 -6.92
CA PHE A 130 -5.19 6.52 -6.87
C PHE A 130 -5.90 7.15 -8.07
N THR A 131 -6.54 8.29 -7.85
CA THR A 131 -7.11 9.11 -8.93
C THR A 131 -6.10 10.17 -9.40
N LEU A 132 -5.91 10.31 -10.71
CA LEU A 132 -4.82 11.13 -11.28
C LEU A 132 -5.19 12.60 -11.52
N ASP A 133 -6.47 12.92 -11.71
CA ASP A 133 -6.90 14.20 -12.32
C ASP A 133 -7.15 15.34 -11.32
N GLN A 134 -6.51 15.33 -10.15
CA GLN A 134 -6.85 16.25 -9.05
C GLN A 134 -5.75 17.26 -8.69
N GLY A 135 -4.72 17.40 -9.53
CA GLY A 135 -3.55 18.21 -9.19
C GLY A 135 -2.86 17.71 -7.92
N VAL A 136 -2.18 18.59 -7.18
CA VAL A 136 -1.53 18.23 -5.91
C VAL A 136 -2.59 17.79 -4.90
N THR A 137 -2.61 16.52 -4.52
CA THR A 137 -3.60 15.92 -3.61
C THR A 137 -2.89 15.17 -2.49
N GLN A 138 -3.50 15.15 -1.30
CA GLN A 138 -3.03 14.34 -0.19
C GLN A 138 -3.80 13.03 -0.12
N TRP A 139 -3.05 11.97 0.10
CA TRP A 139 -3.53 10.60 0.22
C TRP A 139 -3.04 10.03 1.54
N GLU A 140 -3.93 9.36 2.23
CA GLU A 140 -3.61 8.50 3.36
C GLU A 140 -3.38 7.08 2.82
N VAL A 141 -2.33 6.40 3.26
CA VAL A 141 -1.98 5.04 2.82
C VAL A 141 -1.82 4.15 4.04
N HIS A 142 -2.60 3.08 4.10
CA HIS A 142 -2.49 2.03 5.10
C HIS A 142 -2.05 0.73 4.45
N LEU A 143 -0.94 0.18 4.92
CA LEU A 143 -0.49 -1.16 4.52
C LEU A 143 -0.61 -2.10 5.70
N TYR A 144 -1.60 -2.97 5.67
CA TYR A 144 -1.76 -4.07 6.61
C TYR A 144 -0.89 -5.21 6.12
N PHE A 145 0.14 -5.59 6.86
CA PHE A 145 1.09 -6.61 6.44
C PHE A 145 1.29 -7.71 7.48
N THR A 146 1.41 -8.92 6.95
CA THR A 146 1.86 -10.12 7.67
C THR A 146 3.04 -10.73 6.93
N GLY A 147 3.50 -11.91 7.38
CA GLY A 147 4.47 -12.69 6.63
C GLY A 147 3.98 -13.14 5.25
N TYR A 148 2.67 -13.30 5.05
CA TYR A 148 2.09 -13.99 3.88
C TYR A 148 0.89 -13.29 3.23
N PHE A 149 0.52 -12.10 3.70
CA PHE A 149 -0.63 -11.37 3.21
C PHE A 149 -0.40 -9.86 3.33
N LEU A 150 -0.93 -9.12 2.36
CA LEU A 150 -1.11 -7.68 2.44
C LEU A 150 -2.56 -7.32 2.16
N TRP A 151 -3.06 -6.35 2.92
CA TRP A 151 -4.24 -5.57 2.56
C TRP A 151 -3.79 -4.11 2.47
N ILE A 152 -4.02 -3.51 1.31
CA ILE A 152 -3.64 -2.12 1.07
C ILE A 152 -4.90 -1.29 0.99
N GLU A 153 -4.93 -0.19 1.73
CA GLU A 153 -5.95 0.83 1.63
C GLU A 153 -5.30 2.18 1.29
N THR A 154 -5.86 2.90 0.33
CA THR A 154 -5.47 4.28 0.02
C THR A 154 -6.71 5.16 0.08
N ARG A 155 -6.57 6.35 0.64
CA ARG A 155 -7.69 7.26 0.83
C ARG A 155 -7.38 8.66 0.34
N ASN A 156 -8.26 9.23 -0.47
CA ASN A 156 -8.17 10.63 -0.87
C ASN A 156 -8.74 11.52 0.24
N THR A 157 -7.87 12.29 0.92
CA THR A 157 -8.27 13.09 2.09
C THR A 157 -9.08 14.33 1.73
N ARG A 158 -9.15 14.72 0.45
CA ARG A 158 -9.99 15.83 -0.02
C ARG A 158 -11.46 15.46 -0.18
N GLN A 159 -11.75 14.18 -0.37
CA GLN A 159 -13.08 13.67 -0.58
C GLN A 159 -13.67 13.20 0.75
N LEU A 160 -14.98 13.38 0.94
CA LEU A 160 -15.67 12.98 2.17
C LEU A 160 -16.25 11.58 2.10
N LEU A 161 -16.64 11.15 0.90
CA LEU A 161 -17.27 9.86 0.60
C LEU A 161 -16.65 9.29 -0.68
N ASN A 162 -16.77 7.98 -0.85
CA ASN A 162 -16.31 7.20 -2.00
C ASN A 162 -14.88 7.52 -2.39
N ASN A 163 -14.02 7.45 -1.39
CA ASN A 163 -12.65 7.97 -1.44
C ASN A 163 -11.60 6.97 -0.98
N LYS A 164 -11.93 5.68 -0.86
CA LYS A 164 -11.02 4.64 -0.39
C LYS A 164 -10.89 3.55 -1.42
N TRP A 165 -9.66 3.18 -1.75
CA TRP A 165 -9.35 2.07 -2.63
C TRP A 165 -8.67 0.97 -1.85
N HIS A 166 -8.97 -0.27 -2.18
CA HIS A 166 -8.45 -1.43 -1.47
C HIS A 166 -7.94 -2.51 -2.40
N ALA A 167 -6.87 -3.18 -2.02
CA ALA A 167 -6.35 -4.33 -2.76
C ALA A 167 -5.83 -5.42 -1.82
N PRO A 168 -6.34 -6.66 -1.91
CA PRO A 168 -5.76 -7.82 -1.25
C PRO A 168 -4.61 -8.41 -2.08
N ILE A 169 -3.54 -8.83 -1.39
CA ILE A 169 -2.41 -9.54 -2.02
C ILE A 169 -2.06 -10.76 -1.16
N PHE A 170 -1.98 -11.91 -1.81
CA PHE A 170 -1.80 -13.21 -1.15
C PHE A 170 -0.32 -13.63 -1.03
N PHE A 171 0.53 -12.65 -0.74
CA PHE A 171 1.89 -12.84 -0.24
C PHE A 171 2.23 -11.66 0.68
N GLY A 172 3.21 -11.85 1.58
CA GLY A 172 3.64 -10.82 2.52
C GLY A 172 5.15 -10.62 2.49
N ILE A 173 5.69 -10.12 3.60
CA ILE A 173 7.08 -9.68 3.65
C ILE A 173 8.08 -10.83 3.84
N ASN A 174 7.66 -12.00 4.32
CA ASN A 174 8.56 -13.16 4.48
C ASN A 174 9.08 -13.63 3.13
N LEU A 175 10.24 -14.27 3.07
CA LEU A 175 10.66 -15.10 1.93
C LEU A 175 10.50 -16.57 2.30
N PRO A 176 10.49 -17.52 1.33
CA PRO A 176 10.36 -18.95 1.63
C PRO A 176 11.33 -19.46 2.71
N ASN A 177 12.53 -18.88 2.80
CA ASN A 177 13.58 -19.27 3.74
C ASN A 177 13.89 -18.19 4.81
N MET A 178 13.11 -17.10 4.87
CA MET A 178 13.37 -15.98 5.79
C MET A 178 12.08 -15.50 6.45
N ASP A 179 12.01 -15.59 7.77
CA ASP A 179 10.93 -15.01 8.57
C ASP A 179 11.27 -13.56 8.94
N TYR A 180 10.92 -12.64 8.05
CA TYR A 180 11.06 -11.21 8.34
C TYR A 180 10.01 -10.74 9.34
N MET A 181 8.76 -11.17 9.19
CA MET A 181 7.65 -10.78 10.07
C MET A 181 7.95 -11.10 11.54
N GLY A 182 8.56 -12.24 11.84
CA GLY A 182 9.03 -12.56 13.19
C GLY A 182 9.96 -11.48 13.78
N ASN A 183 10.82 -10.88 12.95
CA ASN A 183 11.68 -9.76 13.39
C ASN A 183 10.90 -8.45 13.59
N TYR A 184 9.89 -8.17 12.77
CA TYR A 184 9.04 -6.99 12.93
C TYR A 184 8.16 -7.09 14.19
N LEU A 185 7.52 -8.24 14.41
CA LEU A 185 6.74 -8.54 15.62
C LEU A 185 7.63 -8.61 16.86
N GLY A 186 8.83 -9.17 16.72
CA GLY A 186 9.87 -9.19 17.75
C GLY A 186 10.52 -7.83 18.00
N ARG A 187 10.16 -6.79 17.23
CA ARG A 187 10.67 -5.42 17.36
C ARG A 187 12.20 -5.34 17.29
N SER A 188 12.76 -6.13 16.36
CA SER A 188 14.20 -6.27 16.19
C SER A 188 14.87 -4.93 15.87
N SER A 189 16.04 -4.70 16.45
CA SER A 189 16.89 -3.55 16.10
C SER A 189 17.46 -3.63 14.68
N SER A 190 17.33 -4.78 14.03
CA SER A 190 17.76 -5.06 12.66
C SER A 190 16.56 -5.15 11.71
N SER A 191 15.48 -4.42 12.00
CA SER A 191 14.33 -4.32 11.11
C SER A 191 13.88 -2.86 11.04
N TYR A 192 13.65 -2.39 9.81
CA TYR A 192 13.46 -0.98 9.50
C TYR A 192 12.39 -0.80 8.43
N ILE A 193 11.55 0.21 8.61
CA ILE A 193 10.71 0.75 7.54
C ILE A 193 11.33 2.08 7.13
N ILE A 194 11.68 2.20 5.85
CA ILE A 194 12.26 3.43 5.29
C ILE A 194 11.24 4.05 4.35
N PHE A 195 10.90 5.32 4.58
CA PHE A 195 9.86 6.02 3.84
C PHE A 195 10.46 6.82 2.67
N GLY A 196 9.71 6.86 1.57
CA GLY A 196 9.97 7.70 0.41
C GLY A 196 11.10 7.22 -0.51
N ASP A 197 11.59 8.14 -1.33
CA ASP A 197 12.49 7.90 -2.45
C ASP A 197 13.74 8.78 -2.34
N SER A 198 14.94 8.19 -2.46
CA SER A 198 16.22 8.94 -2.48
C SER A 198 16.35 9.84 -3.70
N ASN A 199 15.69 9.50 -4.80
CA ASN A 199 15.78 10.20 -6.06
C ASN A 199 14.39 10.24 -6.72
N PRO A 200 13.44 11.01 -6.16
CA PRO A 200 12.08 11.05 -6.68
C PRO A 200 12.03 11.68 -8.08
N SER A 201 11.05 11.33 -8.90
CA SER A 201 10.82 11.96 -10.22
C SER A 201 10.27 13.37 -10.17
N THR A 202 9.72 13.75 -9.02
CA THR A 202 9.02 15.02 -8.81
C THR A 202 9.06 15.37 -7.33
N THR A 203 8.80 16.63 -6.97
CA THR A 203 8.75 17.09 -5.58
C THR A 203 7.63 16.38 -4.84
N PHE A 204 7.99 15.50 -3.92
CA PHE A 204 7.08 14.65 -3.16
C PHE A 204 7.27 14.89 -1.66
N THR A 205 6.17 14.96 -0.92
CA THR A 205 6.19 15.13 0.54
C THR A 205 5.27 14.12 1.21
N MET A 206 5.63 13.67 2.39
CA MET A 206 4.84 12.78 3.24
C MET A 206 4.51 13.46 4.57
N PRO A 207 3.56 14.41 4.59
CA PRO A 207 3.32 15.23 5.77
C PRO A 207 2.58 14.49 6.90
N ASP A 208 2.32 15.22 7.98
CA ASP A 208 1.45 14.88 9.10
C ASP A 208 2.02 13.84 10.07
N GLU A 209 1.86 12.55 9.78
CA GLU A 209 2.17 11.50 10.74
C GLU A 209 2.63 10.19 10.08
N ILE A 210 3.40 9.44 10.86
CA ILE A 210 3.69 8.02 10.66
C ILE A 210 3.17 7.27 11.88
N ALA A 211 2.35 6.24 11.66
CA ALA A 211 1.81 5.41 12.74
C ALA A 211 1.95 3.92 12.43
N ILE A 212 2.14 3.12 13.48
CA ILE A 212 2.07 1.65 13.41
C ILE A 212 0.94 1.18 14.32
N TYR A 213 0.12 0.27 13.80
CA TYR A 213 -0.95 -0.38 14.53
C TYR A 213 -0.74 -1.89 14.52
N GLU A 214 -1.16 -2.56 15.59
CA GLU A 214 -1.19 -4.03 15.64
C GLU A 214 -2.55 -4.55 15.16
N PHE A 215 -2.56 -5.72 14.52
CA PHE A 215 -3.79 -6.43 14.22
C PHE A 215 -3.58 -7.96 14.23
N LYS A 216 -4.68 -8.71 14.31
CA LYS A 216 -4.67 -10.16 14.05
C LYS A 216 -5.29 -10.44 12.71
N TYR A 217 -4.62 -11.24 11.88
CA TYR A 217 -5.09 -11.58 10.55
C TYR A 217 -6.44 -12.30 10.57
N ALA A 218 -6.69 -13.16 11.56
CA ALA A 218 -7.99 -13.81 11.71
C ALA A 218 -9.12 -12.78 11.93
N GLU A 219 -8.89 -11.78 12.76
CA GLU A 219 -9.86 -10.72 13.05
C GLU A 219 -10.08 -9.82 11.82
N LEU A 220 -9.00 -9.43 11.13
CA LEU A 220 -9.10 -8.66 9.88
C LEU A 220 -9.85 -9.45 8.80
N LYS A 221 -9.58 -10.75 8.67
CA LYS A 221 -10.28 -11.61 7.71
C LYS A 221 -11.76 -11.66 8.01
N ASP A 222 -12.16 -11.88 9.26
CA ASP A 222 -13.57 -11.96 9.66
C ASP A 222 -14.27 -10.60 9.45
N GLU A 223 -13.59 -9.49 9.76
CA GLU A 223 -14.05 -8.11 9.50
C GLU A 223 -14.30 -7.89 8.01
N LEU A 224 -13.34 -8.23 7.14
CA LEU A 224 -13.49 -8.07 5.69
C LEU A 224 -14.58 -9.00 5.13
N GLN A 225 -14.66 -10.25 5.59
CA GLN A 225 -15.70 -11.18 5.13
C GLN A 225 -17.11 -10.73 5.51
N THR A 226 -17.25 -10.09 6.67
CA THR A 226 -18.54 -9.58 7.13
C THR A 226 -18.82 -8.24 6.45
N HIS A 227 -18.00 -7.22 6.70
CA HIS A 227 -18.37 -5.82 6.45
C HIS A 227 -17.88 -5.25 5.12
N PHE A 228 -16.82 -5.81 4.52
CA PHE A 228 -16.40 -5.36 3.18
C PHE A 228 -17.41 -5.80 2.12
N SER A 229 -18.00 -6.99 2.28
CA SER A 229 -18.95 -7.59 1.33
C SER A 229 -20.43 -7.32 1.62
N ASP A 230 -20.76 -6.76 2.79
CA ASP A 230 -22.12 -6.31 3.11
C ASP A 230 -22.57 -5.22 2.10
N ASP A 231 -23.78 -5.38 1.57
CA ASP A 231 -24.50 -4.50 0.63
C ASP A 231 -24.13 -4.54 -0.88
N ASN A 232 -23.66 -5.68 -1.41
CA ASN A 232 -23.64 -5.94 -2.87
C ASN A 232 -25.03 -6.30 -3.43
#